data_AF-A0A2V7XKB6-F1
#
_entry.id   AF-A0A2V7XKB6-F1
#
_cell.length_a   1.000
_cell.length_b   1.000
_cell.length_c   1.000
_cell.angle_alpha   90.00
_cell.angle_beta   90.00
_cell.angle_gamma   90.00
#
_symmetry.space_group_name_H-M   'P 1'
#
loop_
_entity.id
_entity.type
_entity.pdbx_description
1 polymer ?
#
loop_
_entity_poly.entity_id
_entity_poly.type
_entity_poly.pdbx_seq_one_letter_code
_entity_poly.pdbx_strand_id
1 'polypeptide(L)'
;MTPDAYRVIEAMAWSERLGSGPVLPLKRIAAEALGGNGDLAARVLAALDQEGWVHTDTMGWQSGWLTPRGRTAAALHDRTA
;
A
#
# COMPACT_ATOMS: atom_id res chain seq x y z
N MET A 1 6.72 3.99 10.78
CA MET A 1 6.28 4.11 9.37
C MET A 1 7.25 5.01 8.62
N THR A 2 7.90 4.50 7.56
CA THR A 2 8.90 5.23 6.76
C THR A 2 8.24 6.11 5.70
N PRO A 3 8.92 7.12 5.12
CA PRO A 3 8.38 7.92 4.01
C PRO A 3 7.93 7.07 2.82
N ASP A 4 8.68 6.01 2.50
CA ASP A 4 8.33 5.07 1.43
C ASP A 4 7.04 4.30 1.75
N ALA A 5 6.86 3.88 3.01
CA ALA A 5 5.65 3.21 3.46
C ALA A 5 4.42 4.12 3.35
N TYR A 6 4.56 5.42 3.66
CA TYR A 6 3.50 6.41 3.45
C TYR A 6 3.12 6.53 1.97
N ARG A 7 4.11 6.71 1.07
CA ARG A 7 3.86 6.80 -0.38
C ARG A 7 3.12 5.59 -0.93
N VAL A 8 3.48 4.39 -0.46
CA VAL A 8 2.81 3.15 -0.86
C VAL A 8 1.36 3.10 -0.36
N ILE A 9 1.11 3.44 0.90
CA ILE A 9 -0.24 3.50 1.48
C ILE A 9 -1.11 4.52 0.73
N GLU A 10 -0.58 5.69 0.41
CA GLU A 10 -1.30 6.73 -0.33
C GLU A 10 -1.67 6.26 -1.74
N ALA A 11 -0.72 5.67 -2.46
CA ALA A 11 -0.95 5.15 -3.80
C ALA A 11 -2.04 4.05 -3.81
N MET A 12 -2.06 3.19 -2.79
CA MET A 12 -3.13 2.20 -2.61
C MET A 12 -4.48 2.85 -2.32
N ALA A 13 -4.53 3.84 -1.43
CA ALA A 13 -5.77 4.54 -1.09
C ALA A 13 -6.34 5.29 -2.30
N TRP A 14 -5.47 5.92 -3.10
CA TRP A 14 -5.84 6.52 -4.38
C TRP A 14 -6.39 5.47 -5.36
N SER A 15 -5.77 4.29 -5.43
CA SER A 15 -6.24 3.19 -6.27
C SER A 15 -7.60 2.62 -5.82
N GLU A 16 -7.84 2.48 -4.50
CA GLU A 16 -9.16 2.10 -3.96
C GLU A 16 -10.23 3.13 -4.35
N ARG A 17 -9.92 4.44 -4.31
CA ARG A 17 -10.84 5.53 -4.65
C ARG A 17 -11.15 5.60 -6.15
N LEU A 18 -10.15 5.40 -7.01
CA LEU A 18 -10.27 5.57 -8.47
C LEU A 18 -10.80 4.32 -9.19
N GLY A 19 -10.71 3.16 -8.57
CA GLY A 19 -11.34 1.94 -9.06
C GLY A 19 -10.44 0.73 -9.01
N SER A 20 -11.01 -0.37 -8.49
CA SER A 20 -10.67 -1.79 -8.74
C SER A 20 -11.45 -2.75 -7.80
N GLY A 21 -12.27 -2.22 -6.89
CA GLY A 21 -12.86 -3.03 -5.82
C GLY A 21 -11.89 -3.16 -4.64
N PRO A 22 -12.25 -3.92 -3.60
CA PRO A 22 -11.46 -3.98 -2.37
C PRO A 22 -10.09 -4.64 -2.54
N VAL A 23 -9.88 -5.42 -3.61
CA VAL A 23 -8.63 -6.14 -3.88
C VAL A 23 -7.79 -5.38 -4.91
N LEU A 24 -6.58 -5.01 -4.53
CA LEU A 24 -5.65 -4.17 -5.28
C LEU A 24 -4.42 -4.97 -5.71
N PRO A 25 -3.79 -4.63 -6.87
CA PRO A 25 -2.50 -5.19 -7.27
C PRO A 25 -1.34 -4.53 -6.48
N LEU A 26 -1.17 -4.90 -5.20
CA LEU A 26 -0.29 -4.24 -4.24
C LEU A 26 1.16 -4.10 -4.74
N LYS A 27 1.75 -5.17 -5.29
CA LYS A 27 3.13 -5.15 -5.80
C LYS A 27 3.32 -4.13 -6.92
N ARG A 28 2.35 -4.02 -7.82
CA ARG A 28 2.40 -3.07 -8.94
C ARG A 28 2.31 -1.64 -8.42
N ILE A 29 1.32 -1.35 -7.58
CA ILE A 29 1.10 -0.01 -7.02
C ILE A 29 2.33 0.42 -6.20
N ALA A 30 2.85 -0.46 -5.35
CA ALA A 30 4.02 -0.16 -4.55
C ALA A 30 5.28 0.07 -5.39
N ALA A 31 5.48 -0.71 -6.46
CA ALA A 31 6.60 -0.49 -7.38
C ALA A 31 6.47 0.87 -8.09
N GLU A 32 5.29 1.21 -8.62
CA GLU A 32 5.05 2.51 -9.26
C GLU A 32 5.28 3.68 -8.29
N ALA A 33 4.79 3.58 -7.05
CA ALA A 33 4.98 4.60 -6.01
C ALA A 33 6.46 4.80 -5.60
N LEU A 34 7.28 3.77 -5.81
CA LEU A 34 8.70 3.74 -5.45
C LEU A 34 9.62 3.81 -6.68
N GLY A 35 9.13 4.40 -7.78
CA GLY A 35 9.94 4.68 -8.97
C GLY A 35 10.31 3.43 -9.78
N GLY A 36 9.48 2.39 -9.74
CA GLY A 36 9.70 1.12 -10.44
C GLY A 36 10.57 0.11 -9.70
N ASN A 37 10.97 0.39 -8.46
CA ASN A 37 11.83 -0.52 -7.69
C ASN A 37 11.02 -1.66 -7.04
N GLY A 38 10.96 -2.80 -7.73
CA GLY A 38 10.22 -3.98 -7.27
C GLY A 38 10.74 -4.62 -5.98
N ASP A 39 12.05 -4.58 -5.74
CA ASP A 39 12.65 -5.16 -4.53
C ASP A 39 12.37 -4.31 -3.29
N LEU A 40 12.46 -2.99 -3.43
CA LEU A 40 12.08 -2.05 -2.36
C LEU A 40 10.58 -2.16 -2.06
N ALA A 41 9.75 -2.22 -3.11
CA ALA A 41 8.32 -2.40 -2.96
C ALA A 41 7.97 -3.68 -2.19
N ALA A 42 8.61 -4.81 -2.51
CA ALA A 42 8.43 -6.06 -1.79
C ALA A 42 8.79 -5.93 -0.30
N ARG A 43 9.92 -5.29 0.04
CA ARG A 43 10.33 -5.08 1.44
C ARG A 43 9.36 -4.17 2.21
N VAL A 44 8.92 -3.08 1.59
CA VAL A 44 7.98 -2.14 2.19
C VAL A 44 6.62 -2.80 2.41
N LEU A 45 6.12 -3.58 1.43
CA LEU A 45 4.88 -4.34 1.56
C LEU A 45 4.94 -5.36 2.69
N ALA A 46 6.05 -6.10 2.81
CA ALA A 46 6.24 -7.07 3.89
C ALA A 46 6.17 -6.41 5.28
N ALA A 47 6.82 -5.25 5.43
CA ALA A 47 6.77 -4.49 6.68
C ALA A 47 5.36 -3.96 6.96
N LEU A 48 4.67 -3.44 5.95
CA LEU A 48 3.31 -2.94 6.08
C LEU A 48 2.30 -4.04 6.48
N ASP A 49 2.48 -5.25 5.94
CA ASP A 49 1.65 -6.42 6.26
C ASP A 49 1.91 -6.90 7.70
N GLN A 50 3.20 -7.02 8.09
CA GLN A 50 3.59 -7.36 9.46
C GLN A 50 3.07 -6.35 10.50
N GLU A 51 3.07 -5.07 10.17
CA GLU A 51 2.56 -4.01 11.05
C GLU A 51 1.02 -3.86 10.99
N GLY A 52 0.34 -4.61 10.11
CA GLY A 52 -1.12 -4.65 9.98
C GLY A 52 -1.75 -3.45 9.28
N TRP A 53 -1.01 -2.74 8.44
CA TRP A 53 -1.52 -1.62 7.64
C TRP A 53 -2.15 -2.08 6.32
N VAL A 54 -1.63 -3.15 5.74
CA VAL A 54 -2.18 -3.84 4.57
C VAL A 54 -2.41 -5.30 4.93
N HIS A 55 -3.24 -5.98 4.14
CA HIS A 55 -3.33 -7.43 4.18
C HIS A 55 -3.08 -7.98 2.79
N THR A 56 -2.21 -8.98 2.69
CA THR A 56 -1.88 -9.63 1.42
C THR A 56 -2.67 -10.94 1.26
N ASP A 57 -3.42 -11.08 0.16
CA ASP A 57 -4.40 -12.17 -0.04
C ASP A 57 -3.75 -13.47 -0.54
N THR A 58 -2.56 -13.39 -1.16
CA THR A 58 -1.91 -14.53 -1.81
C THR A 58 -0.43 -14.63 -1.51
N MET A 59 0.07 -15.88 -1.54
CA MET A 59 1.50 -16.20 -1.60
C MET A 59 2.16 -15.39 -2.72
N GLY A 60 2.95 -14.37 -2.36
CA GLY A 60 3.68 -13.53 -3.30
C GLY A 60 3.28 -12.05 -3.34
N TRP A 61 2.41 -11.57 -2.43
CA TRP A 61 2.07 -10.15 -2.28
C TRP A 61 1.56 -9.49 -3.56
N GLN A 62 0.99 -10.28 -4.47
CA GLN A 62 0.53 -9.79 -5.77
C GLN A 62 -0.73 -8.96 -5.62
N SER A 63 -1.64 -9.39 -4.75
CA SER A 63 -2.89 -8.71 -4.45
C SER A 63 -3.18 -8.64 -2.96
N GLY A 64 -4.06 -7.72 -2.58
CA GLY A 64 -4.49 -7.54 -1.21
C GLY A 64 -5.25 -6.25 -1.02
N TRP A 65 -5.40 -5.78 0.22
CA TRP A 65 -6.21 -4.61 0.53
C TRP A 65 -5.61 -3.78 1.66
N LEU A 66 -6.00 -2.51 1.75
CA LEU A 66 -5.72 -1.70 2.92
C LEU A 66 -6.59 -2.18 4.10
N THR A 67 -5.99 -2.35 5.27
CA THR A 67 -6.78 -2.57 6.49
C THR A 67 -7.47 -1.26 6.91
N PRO A 68 -8.47 -1.29 7.81
CA PRO A 68 -9.05 -0.05 8.36
C PRO A 68 -7.99 0.91 8.92
N ARG A 69 -6.93 0.34 9.50
CA ARG A 69 -5.78 1.08 10.03
C ARG A 69 -4.98 1.78 8.92
N GLY A 70 -4.68 1.07 7.83
CA GLY A 70 -4.01 1.64 6.64
C GLY A 70 -4.81 2.75 5.98
N ARG A 71 -6.14 2.58 5.84
CA ARG A 71 -7.01 3.63 5.29
C ARG A 71 -7.03 4.89 6.14
N THR A 72 -7.05 4.71 7.46
CA THR A 72 -7.02 5.85 8.40
C THR A 72 -5.71 6.61 8.29
N ALA A 73 -4.57 5.90 8.18
CA ALA A 73 -3.28 6.51 7.99
C ALA A 73 -3.20 7.33 6.68
N ALA A 74 -3.71 6.77 5.57
CA ALA A 74 -3.77 7.47 4.29
C ALA A 74 -4.60 8.77 4.40
N ALA A 75 -5.77 8.69 5.02
CA ALA A 75 -6.68 9.82 5.17
C ALA A 75 -6.15 10.93 6.09
N LEU A 76 -5.33 10.58 7.09
CA LEU A 76 -4.69 11.56 7.97
C LEU A 76 -3.52 12.28 7.27
N HIS A 77 -2.77 11.57 6.42
CA HIS A 77 -1.64 12.18 5.71
C HIS A 77 -2.09 13.20 4.65
N ASP A 78 -3.15 12.88 3.91
CA ASP A 78 -3.82 13.74 2.91
C ASP A 78 -4.28 15.09 3.48
N ARG A 79 -4.46 15.18 4.81
CA ARG A 79 -4.86 16.41 5.52
C ARG A 79 -3.69 17.27 6.02
N THR A 80 -2.48 16.72 6.01
CA THR A 80 -1.28 17.35 6.57
C THR A 80 -0.19 17.64 5.54
N ALA A 81 -0.33 17.08 4.33
CA ALA A 81 0.49 17.39 3.16
C ALA A 81 -0.09 18.59 2.38
#